data_AF-A0A7C9D023-F1
#
_entry.id   AF-A0A7C9D023-F1
#
_cell.length_a   1.000
_cell.length_b   1.000
_cell.length_c   1.000
_cell.angle_alpha   90.00
_cell.angle_beta   90.00
_cell.angle_gamma   90.00
#
_symmetry.space_group_name_H-M   'P 1'
#
loop_
_entity.id
_entity.type
_entity.pdbx_description
1 polymer ?
#
loop_
_entity_poly.entity_id
_entity_poly.type
_entity_poly.pdbx_seq_one_letter_code
_entity_poly.pdbx_strand_id
1 'polypeptide(L)'
;MSIPDHGATSTEFIEEWVKICQPARSKVKSEHSSLEFSDQCTNCEKEAVNVSLGNLLTYPFVREAVAKKTLALKGAHYHFVKGSFELWNLDFALTPSSCIS
;
A
#
# COMPACT_ATOMS: atom_id res chain seq x y z
N MET A 1 6.69 6.62 -11.16
CA MET A 1 5.77 7.74 -11.48
C MET A 1 6.55 9.02 -11.85
N SER A 2 6.23 9.63 -12.99
CA SER A 2 6.96 10.77 -13.59
C SER A 2 6.44 12.16 -13.17
N ILE A 3 5.64 12.25 -12.10
CA ILE A 3 5.08 13.53 -11.66
C ILE A 3 6.10 14.26 -10.76
N PRO A 4 6.42 15.54 -11.04
CA PRO A 4 7.29 16.38 -10.22
C PRO A 4 6.77 16.53 -8.78
N ASP A 5 7.68 16.69 -7.82
CA ASP A 5 7.32 16.74 -6.39
C ASP A 5 6.76 18.11 -5.94
N HIS A 6 7.02 19.17 -6.71
CA HIS A 6 6.65 20.54 -6.39
C HIS A 6 6.19 21.31 -7.64
N GLY A 7 4.88 21.53 -7.74
CA GLY A 7 4.25 22.35 -8.78
C GLY A 7 2.73 22.28 -8.65
N ALA A 8 2.04 23.38 -8.98
CA ALA A 8 0.57 23.45 -8.98
C ALA A 8 -0.03 22.20 -9.62
N THR A 9 -1.10 21.67 -9.01
CA THR A 9 -1.72 20.43 -9.47
C THR A 9 -2.04 20.54 -10.95
N SER A 10 -1.29 19.83 -11.80
CA SER A 10 -1.46 19.85 -13.25
C SER A 10 -2.79 19.21 -13.66
N THR A 11 -3.41 18.50 -12.72
CA THR A 11 -4.70 17.83 -12.82
C THR A 11 -5.62 18.29 -11.70
N GLU A 12 -6.92 18.44 -11.98
CA GLU A 12 -7.90 18.93 -11.00
C GLU A 12 -8.13 17.96 -9.82
N PHE A 13 -8.02 16.64 -10.03
CA PHE A 13 -8.31 15.62 -9.00
C PHE A 13 -7.34 14.44 -8.95
N ILE A 14 -6.58 14.18 -10.03
CA ILE A 14 -5.77 12.95 -10.12
C ILE A 14 -4.65 12.98 -9.09
N GLU A 15 -3.92 14.09 -9.01
CA GLU A 15 -2.85 14.27 -8.04
C GLU A 15 -3.35 14.16 -6.59
N GLU A 16 -4.51 14.77 -6.28
CA GLU A 16 -5.09 14.67 -4.94
C GLU A 16 -5.50 13.24 -4.59
N TRP A 17 -6.10 12.53 -5.54
CA TRP A 17 -6.48 11.13 -5.35
C TRP A 17 -5.28 10.22 -5.11
N VAL A 18 -4.22 10.33 -5.93
CA VAL A 18 -3.05 9.44 -5.83
C VAL A 18 -2.15 9.74 -4.63
N LYS A 19 -2.31 10.89 -3.95
CA LYS A 19 -1.56 11.23 -2.73
C LYS A 19 -1.73 10.20 -1.61
N ILE A 20 -2.83 9.47 -1.58
CA ILE A 20 -3.05 8.38 -0.61
C ILE A 20 -1.88 7.36 -0.67
N CYS A 21 -1.32 7.13 -1.85
CA CYS A 21 -0.22 6.20 -2.08
C CYS A 21 1.17 6.86 -1.98
N GLN A 22 1.28 8.12 -1.56
CA GLN A 22 2.56 8.81 -1.38
C GLN A 22 3.53 8.03 -0.45
N PRO A 23 3.08 7.41 0.67
CA PRO A 23 3.98 6.60 1.50
C PRO A 23 4.65 5.46 0.73
N ALA A 24 3.92 4.81 -0.18
CA ALA A 24 4.46 3.74 -1.02
C ALA A 24 5.56 4.26 -1.95
N ARG A 25 5.32 5.40 -2.62
CA ARG A 25 6.31 6.05 -3.48
C ARG A 25 7.58 6.41 -2.71
N SER A 26 7.44 7.01 -1.53
CA SER A 26 8.58 7.41 -0.69
C SER A 26 9.40 6.21 -0.25
N LYS A 27 8.74 5.13 0.20
CA LYS A 27 9.41 3.89 0.62
C LYS A 27 10.17 3.24 -0.54
N VAL A 28 9.53 3.07 -1.69
CA VAL A 28 10.18 2.45 -2.86
C VAL A 28 11.35 3.30 -3.38
N LYS A 29 11.21 4.63 -3.42
CA LYS A 29 12.34 5.50 -3.77
C LYS A 29 13.51 5.36 -2.79
N SER A 30 13.24 5.17 -1.50
CA SER A 30 14.29 4.97 -0.49
C SER A 30 14.97 3.60 -0.64
N GLU A 31 14.19 2.52 -0.75
CA GLU A 31 14.69 1.14 -0.72
C GLU A 31 15.20 0.65 -2.09
N HIS A 32 14.72 1.25 -3.18
CA HIS A 32 14.98 0.80 -4.55
C HIS A 32 15.44 1.93 -5.48
N SER A 33 16.11 2.95 -4.94
CA SER A 33 16.62 4.10 -5.71
C SER A 33 17.54 3.72 -6.88
N SER A 34 18.25 2.59 -6.78
CA SER A 34 19.17 2.09 -7.80
C SER A 34 18.51 1.25 -8.89
N LEU A 35 17.23 0.88 -8.75
CA LEU A 35 16.52 0.12 -9.77
C LEU A 35 16.09 1.01 -10.93
N GLU A 36 15.90 0.40 -12.10
CA GLU A 36 15.30 1.06 -13.25
C GLU A 36 13.89 1.56 -12.91
N PHE A 37 13.48 2.65 -13.56
CA PHE A 37 12.21 3.30 -13.26
C PHE A 37 10.99 2.36 -13.42
N SER A 38 11.05 1.42 -14.37
CA SER A 38 10.01 0.40 -14.56
C SER A 38 9.88 -0.49 -13.33
N ASP A 39 11.01 -0.95 -12.79
CA ASP A 39 11.02 -1.81 -11.61
C ASP A 39 10.60 -1.04 -10.35
N GLN A 40 10.98 0.24 -10.24
CA GLN A 40 10.45 1.11 -9.19
C GLN A 40 8.92 1.26 -9.31
N CYS A 41 8.37 1.36 -10.52
CA CYS A 41 6.92 1.41 -10.69
C CYS A 41 6.24 0.10 -10.23
N THR A 42 6.77 -1.06 -10.64
CA THR A 42 6.22 -2.36 -10.21
C THR A 42 6.29 -2.55 -8.69
N ASN A 43 7.39 -2.13 -8.04
CA ASN A 43 7.46 -2.16 -6.58
C ASN A 43 6.47 -1.18 -5.94
N CYS A 44 6.30 0.01 -6.53
CA CYS A 44 5.33 1.00 -6.04
C CYS A 44 3.89 0.52 -6.16
N GLU A 45 3.54 -0.25 -7.20
CA GLU A 45 2.23 -0.87 -7.37
C GLU A 45 1.94 -1.84 -6.20
N LYS A 46 2.88 -2.73 -5.87
CA LYS A 46 2.73 -3.67 -4.76
C LYS A 46 2.69 -2.96 -3.41
N GLU A 47 3.54 -1.96 -3.21
CA GLU A 47 3.56 -1.21 -1.95
C GLU A 47 2.32 -0.32 -1.77
N ALA A 48 1.72 0.19 -2.85
CA ALA A 48 0.44 0.90 -2.79
C ALA A 48 -0.70 -0.02 -2.31
N VAL A 49 -0.67 -1.30 -2.66
CA VAL A 49 -1.59 -2.31 -2.11
C VAL A 49 -1.35 -2.47 -0.61
N ASN A 50 -0.09 -2.53 -0.15
CA ASN A 50 0.23 -2.61 1.28
C ASN A 50 -0.24 -1.38 2.07
N VAL A 51 -0.06 -0.17 1.53
CA VAL A 51 -0.61 1.06 2.11
C VAL A 51 -2.13 0.97 2.21
N SER A 52 -2.80 0.49 1.17
CA SER A 52 -4.26 0.34 1.17
C SER A 52 -4.73 -0.69 2.20
N LEU A 53 -4.02 -1.81 2.38
CA LEU A 53 -4.28 -2.79 3.43
C LEU A 53 -4.12 -2.19 4.83
N GLY A 54 -3.08 -1.36 5.05
CA GLY A 54 -2.91 -0.60 6.28
C GLY A 54 -4.05 0.39 6.52
N ASN A 55 -4.48 1.10 5.47
CA ASN A 55 -5.62 2.01 5.52
C ASN A 55 -6.92 1.27 5.85
N LEU A 56 -7.14 0.06 5.34
CA LEU A 56 -8.30 -0.76 5.70
C LEU A 56 -8.35 -1.10 7.19
N LEU A 57 -7.20 -1.28 7.85
CA LEU A 57 -7.13 -1.50 9.30
C LEU A 57 -7.48 -0.26 10.12
N THR A 58 -7.48 0.95 9.53
CA THR A 58 -7.89 2.17 10.23
C THR A 58 -9.39 2.18 10.54
N TYR A 59 -10.20 1.42 9.79
CA TYR A 59 -11.63 1.26 10.02
C TYR A 59 -11.88 0.29 11.20
N PRO A 60 -12.58 0.72 12.28
CA PRO A 60 -12.77 -0.10 13.48
C PRO A 60 -13.43 -1.46 13.20
N PHE A 61 -14.48 -1.48 12.37
CA PHE A 61 -15.20 -2.72 12.04
C PHE A 61 -14.34 -3.72 11.25
N VAL A 62 -13.45 -3.24 10.38
CA VAL A 62 -12.50 -4.11 9.65
C VAL A 62 -11.50 -4.70 10.63
N ARG A 63 -10.89 -3.85 11.46
CA ARG A 63 -9.89 -4.27 12.45
C ARG A 63 -10.45 -5.30 13.42
N GLU A 64 -11.66 -5.08 13.92
CA GLU A 64 -12.35 -6.01 14.80
C GLU A 64 -12.63 -7.35 14.11
N ALA A 65 -13.11 -7.35 12.87
CA ALA A 65 -13.41 -8.57 12.14
C ALA A 65 -12.13 -9.37 11.81
N VAL A 66 -11.04 -8.69 11.49
CA VAL A 66 -9.72 -9.31 11.30
C VAL A 66 -9.22 -9.93 12.61
N ALA A 67 -9.31 -9.20 13.72
CA ALA A 67 -8.92 -9.70 15.05
C ALA A 67 -9.76 -10.92 15.49
N LYS A 68 -11.06 -10.92 15.19
CA LYS A 68 -11.99 -12.03 15.44
C LYS A 68 -11.84 -13.19 14.46
N LYS A 69 -10.93 -13.09 13.47
CA LYS A 69 -10.73 -14.07 12.38
C LYS A 69 -11.99 -14.34 11.57
N THR A 70 -12.91 -13.37 11.50
CA THR A 70 -14.14 -13.43 10.69
C THR A 70 -13.99 -12.73 9.34
N LEU A 71 -12.92 -11.95 9.17
CA LEU A 71 -12.54 -11.31 7.91
C LEU A 71 -11.02 -11.50 7.68
N ALA A 72 -10.64 -11.84 6.45
CA ALA A 72 -9.24 -11.89 6.03
C ALA A 72 -8.95 -10.77 5.02
N LEU A 73 -7.82 -10.09 5.18
CA LEU A 73 -7.32 -9.11 4.22
C LEU A 73 -6.19 -9.71 3.39
N LYS A 74 -6.24 -9.51 2.08
CA LYS A 74 -5.25 -10.02 1.12
C LYS A 74 -4.85 -8.93 0.15
N GLY A 75 -3.57 -8.87 -0.18
CA GLY A 75 -3.05 -8.06 -1.28
C GLY A 75 -2.92 -8.91 -2.53
N ALA A 76 -3.11 -8.30 -3.70
CA ALA A 76 -2.94 -8.95 -4.98
C ALA A 76 -2.28 -8.02 -5.99
N HIS A 77 -1.47 -8.59 -6.87
CA HIS A 77 -0.87 -7.89 -8.01
C HIS A 77 -1.04 -8.74 -9.26
N TYR A 78 -1.65 -8.15 -10.30
CA TYR A 78 -1.84 -8.81 -11.58
C TYR A 78 -0.96 -8.15 -12.64
N HIS A 79 0.02 -8.91 -13.13
CA HIS A 79 0.96 -8.45 -14.14
C HIS A 79 0.50 -8.92 -15.53
N PHE A 80 -0.41 -8.16 -16.14
CA PHE A 80 -1.05 -8.54 -17.41
C PHE A 80 -0.08 -8.79 -18.58
N VAL A 81 1.06 -8.09 -18.64
CA VAL A 81 2.08 -8.33 -19.69
C VAL A 81 2.71 -9.72 -19.60
N LYS A 82 2.96 -10.20 -18.38
CA LYS A 82 3.58 -11.51 -18.11
C LYS A 82 2.52 -12.60 -17.89
N GLY A 83 1.25 -12.23 -17.74
CA GLY A 83 0.17 -13.14 -17.40
C GLY A 83 0.32 -13.77 -16.00
N SER A 84 0.97 -13.09 -15.06
CA SER A 84 1.19 -13.60 -13.70
C SER A 84 0.31 -12.92 -12.66
N PHE A 85 -0.05 -13.66 -11.62
CA PHE A 85 -0.85 -13.18 -10.49
C PHE A 85 -0.16 -13.52 -9.18
N GLU A 86 0.09 -12.51 -8.36
CA GLU A 86 0.66 -12.65 -7.03
C GLU A 86 -0.43 -12.35 -5.99
N LEU A 87 -0.51 -13.16 -4.94
CA LEU A 87 -1.47 -13.03 -3.84
C LEU A 87 -0.73 -13.21 -2.51
N TRP A 88 -0.93 -12.31 -1.56
CA TRP A 88 -0.34 -12.40 -0.23
C TRP A 88 -1.36 -12.07 0.87
N ASN A 89 -1.12 -12.62 2.06
CA ASN A 89 -1.96 -12.39 3.23
C ASN A 89 -1.41 -11.23 4.07
N LEU A 90 -2.31 -10.49 4.70
CA LEU A 90 -1.96 -9.61 5.81
C LEU A 90 -2.13 -10.38 7.12
N ASP A 91 -1.02 -10.83 7.71
CA ASP A 91 -1.04 -11.49 9.02
C ASP A 91 -1.06 -10.43 10.14
N PHE A 92 -2.27 -10.04 10.54
CA PHE A 92 -2.46 -9.08 11.63
C PHE A 92 -2.59 -9.80 12.97
N ALA A 93 -1.54 -9.73 13.79
CA ALA A 93 -1.57 -10.15 15.19
C ALA A 93 -1.69 -8.93 16.11
N LEU A 94 -2.74 -8.87 16.92
CA LEU A 94 -2.81 -7.90 18.00
C LEU A 94 -1.77 -8.28 19.06
N THR A 95 -0.75 -7.44 19.25
CA THR A 95 0.03 -7.48 20.49
C THR A 95 -0.86 -6.97 21.61
N PRO A 96 -1.14 -7.76 22.67
CA PRO A 96 -1.87 -7.25 23.83
C PRO A 96 -1.14 -6.03 24.36
N SER A 97 -1.83 -4.91 24.49
CA SER A 97 -1.30 -3.76 25.23
C SER A 97 -0.97 -4.24 26.64
N SER A 98 0.31 -4.20 27.03
CA SER A 98 0.66 -4.35 28.45
C SER A 98 -0.05 -3.24 29.20
N CYS A 99 -1.11 -3.60 29.94
CA CYS A 99 -1.67 -2.75 30.96
C CYS A 99 -0.56 -2.53 31.99
N ILE A 100 0.06 -1.35 31.97
CA ILE A 100 0.89 -0.89 33.06
C ILE A 100 -0.10 -0.51 34.17
N SER A 101 -0.16 -1.36 35.20
CA SER A 101 -0.91 -1.16 36.45
C SER A 101 -0.35 -0.02 37.29
#